data_AF-A0A7W7M611-F1
#
_entry.id   AF-A0A7W7M611-F1
#
_cell.length_a   1.000
_cell.length_b   1.000
_cell.length_c   1.000
_cell.angle_alpha   90.00
_cell.angle_beta   90.00
_cell.angle_gamma   90.00
#
_symmetry.space_group_name_H-M   'P 1'
#
loop_
_entity.id
_entity.type
_entity.pdbx_description
1 polymer ?
#
loop_
_entity_poly.entity_id
_entity_poly.type
_entity_poly.pdbx_seq_one_letter_code
_entity_poly.pdbx_strand_id
1 'polypeptide(L)'
;MRRTDDALYALRLEATAVFAGDWLSYQPPPGRIRYLEGYRGTLRALWNGGAEFTVDADTAHTIVAALDATADYVSSCWRTACFDSDVLVIRLPCSLGGGVHRQPPRAGCYRIGWGLAWYPVDPADCDRVIGNRTD
;
A
#
# COMPACT_ATOMS: atom_id res chain seq x y z
N MET A 1 7.26 -11.94 15.91
CA MET A 1 7.17 -11.71 14.46
C MET A 1 5.70 -11.72 14.10
N ARG A 2 5.17 -10.70 13.43
CA ARG A 2 3.76 -10.73 13.00
C ARG A 2 3.64 -11.70 11.83
N ARG A 3 2.51 -12.38 11.69
CA ARG A 3 2.25 -13.34 10.59
C ARG A 3 2.46 -12.72 9.19
N THR A 4 2.29 -11.41 9.08
CA THR A 4 2.49 -10.60 7.88
C THR A 4 3.97 -10.39 7.51
N ASP A 5 4.89 -10.43 8.48
CA ASP A 5 6.34 -10.32 8.22
C ASP A 5 6.84 -11.59 7.49
N ASP A 6 6.42 -12.77 7.95
CA ASP A 6 6.74 -14.05 7.31
C ASP A 6 6.19 -14.13 5.87
N ALA A 7 4.96 -13.66 5.67
CA ALA A 7 4.32 -13.62 4.36
C ALA A 7 5.05 -12.69 3.39
N LEU A 8 5.60 -11.57 3.89
CA LEU A 8 6.38 -10.62 3.10
C LEU A 8 7.67 -11.26 2.57
N TYR A 9 8.45 -11.91 3.44
CA TYR A 9 9.72 -12.54 3.03
C TYR A 9 9.53 -13.80 2.18
N ALA A 10 8.36 -14.43 2.23
CA ALA A 10 8.02 -15.55 1.36
C ALA A 10 7.61 -15.12 -0.07
N LEU A 11 7.24 -13.86 -0.28
CA LEU A 11 6.77 -13.37 -1.58
C LEU A 11 7.94 -13.20 -2.55
N ARG A 12 7.81 -13.77 -3.75
CA ARG A 12 8.81 -13.62 -4.82
C ARG A 12 8.65 -12.27 -5.50
N LEU A 13 9.77 -11.68 -5.95
CA LEU A 13 9.72 -10.54 -6.87
C LEU A 13 8.89 -10.91 -8.10
N GLU A 14 8.16 -9.93 -8.62
CA GLU A 14 7.20 -10.05 -9.73
C GLU A 14 5.95 -10.89 -9.40
N ALA A 15 5.77 -11.35 -8.17
CA ALA A 15 4.53 -12.01 -7.77
C ALA A 15 3.41 -10.99 -7.54
N THR A 16 2.23 -11.28 -8.08
CA THR A 16 1.00 -10.56 -7.74
C THR A 16 0.46 -11.04 -6.39
N ALA A 17 0.12 -10.09 -5.51
CA ALA A 17 -0.46 -10.34 -4.20
C ALA A 17 -1.51 -9.29 -3.85
N VAL A 18 -2.33 -9.59 -2.85
CA VAL A 18 -3.09 -8.57 -2.12
C VAL A 18 -2.23 -8.09 -0.96
N PHE A 19 -2.11 -6.78 -0.81
CA PHE A 19 -1.39 -6.16 0.29
C PHE A 19 -2.27 -5.10 0.98
N ALA A 20 -2.01 -4.86 2.25
CA ALA A 20 -2.71 -3.86 3.04
C ALA A 20 -1.73 -3.11 3.95
N GLY A 21 -2.08 -1.87 4.30
CA GLY A 21 -1.36 -1.10 5.29
C GLY A 21 -1.81 -1.49 6.70
N ASP A 22 -0.89 -1.57 7.64
CA ASP A 22 -1.19 -1.95 9.03
C ASP A 22 -2.27 -1.07 9.69
N TRP A 23 -2.37 0.20 9.30
CA TRP A 23 -3.36 1.14 9.83
C TRP A 23 -4.79 0.85 9.37
N LEU A 24 -4.98 0.01 8.35
CA LEU A 24 -6.30 -0.46 7.91
C LEU A 24 -6.75 -1.70 8.68
N SER A 25 -5.90 -2.23 9.56
CA SER A 25 -6.21 -3.41 10.35
C SER A 25 -7.15 -3.09 11.52
N TYR A 26 -8.03 -4.02 11.81
CA TYR A 26 -8.89 -4.01 12.99
C TYR A 26 -9.12 -5.44 13.46
N GLN A 27 -9.60 -5.59 14.69
CA GLN A 27 -9.84 -6.90 15.29
C GLN A 27 -11.34 -7.07 15.58
N PRO A 28 -12.09 -7.82 14.75
CA PRO A 28 -13.41 -8.37 15.13
C PRO A 28 -13.23 -9.39 16.30
N PRO A 29 -14.22 -10.23 16.72
CA PRO A 29 -14.09 -11.06 17.92
C PRO A 29 -12.71 -11.76 18.09
N PRO A 30 -12.24 -11.99 19.33
CA PRO A 30 -10.82 -12.21 19.62
C PRO A 30 -10.15 -13.26 18.74
N GLY A 31 -8.97 -12.91 18.18
CA GLY A 31 -8.09 -13.86 17.48
C GLY A 31 -8.07 -13.77 15.96
N ARG A 32 -8.84 -12.87 15.34
CA ARG A 32 -8.77 -12.62 13.89
C ARG A 32 -8.48 -11.16 13.59
N ILE A 33 -7.42 -10.90 12.83
CA ILE A 33 -7.13 -9.58 12.26
C ILE A 33 -7.88 -9.49 10.93
N ARG A 34 -8.54 -8.36 10.69
CA ARG A 34 -9.15 -8.01 9.41
C ARG A 34 -8.66 -6.67 8.93
N TYR A 35 -8.80 -6.42 7.63
CA TYR A 35 -8.41 -5.18 6.99
C TYR A 35 -9.63 -4.59 6.29
N LEU A 36 -9.86 -3.29 6.49
CA LEU A 36 -10.95 -2.59 5.78
C LEU A 36 -10.78 -2.71 4.27
N GLU A 37 -9.54 -2.61 3.79
CA GLU A 37 -9.19 -2.67 2.37
C GLU A 37 -7.90 -3.47 2.16
N GLY A 38 -7.88 -4.24 1.08
CA GLY A 38 -6.67 -4.78 0.48
C GLY A 38 -6.53 -4.32 -0.96
N TYR A 39 -5.29 -4.17 -1.43
CA TYR A 39 -4.96 -3.67 -2.76
C TYR A 39 -4.20 -4.75 -3.52
N ARG A 40 -4.58 -5.01 -4.77
CA ARG A 40 -3.82 -5.90 -5.65
C ARG A 40 -2.63 -5.16 -6.23
N GLY A 41 -1.46 -5.80 -6.17
CA GLY A 41 -0.24 -5.27 -6.76
C GLY A 41 0.79 -6.35 -7.00
N THR A 42 1.78 -6.01 -7.81
CA THR A 42 2.92 -6.88 -8.12
C THR A 42 4.14 -6.44 -7.32
N LEU A 43 4.73 -7.34 -6.53
CA LEU A 43 5.92 -7.01 -5.75
C LEU A 43 7.08 -6.67 -6.69
N ARG A 44 7.68 -5.49 -6.53
CA ARG A 44 8.83 -5.03 -7.33
C ARG A 44 10.13 -4.99 -6.56
N ALA A 45 10.06 -4.67 -5.28
CA ALA A 45 11.24 -4.55 -4.45
C ALA A 45 10.88 -4.67 -2.96
N LEU A 46 11.92 -4.87 -2.15
CA LEU A 46 11.89 -4.62 -0.72
C LEU A 46 12.79 -3.41 -0.46
N TRP A 47 12.28 -2.39 0.22
CA TRP A 47 13.00 -1.16 0.55
C TRP A 47 12.85 -0.85 2.03
N ASN A 48 13.98 -0.73 2.74
CA ASN A 48 14.03 -0.44 4.19
C ASN A 48 13.09 -1.32 5.03
N GLY A 49 12.96 -2.61 4.66
CA GLY A 49 12.10 -3.57 5.35
C GLY A 49 10.61 -3.50 4.99
N GLY A 50 10.20 -2.61 4.09
CA GLY A 50 8.85 -2.55 3.52
C GLY A 50 8.79 -3.05 2.07
N ALA A 51 7.63 -3.53 1.63
CA ALA A 51 7.41 -3.87 0.23
C ALA A 51 7.18 -2.63 -0.64
N GLU A 52 7.69 -2.71 -1.87
CA GLU A 52 7.27 -1.85 -2.96
C GLU A 52 6.47 -2.66 -3.99
N PHE A 53 5.21 -2.30 -4.18
CA PHE A 53 4.31 -2.89 -5.16
C PHE A 53 4.12 -1.98 -6.36
N THR A 54 3.91 -2.58 -7.53
CA THR A 54 3.35 -1.88 -8.68
C THR A 54 1.85 -2.16 -8.77
N VAL A 55 1.07 -1.10 -8.96
CA VAL A 55 -0.40 -1.12 -9.03
C VAL A 55 -0.91 -0.31 -10.23
N ASP A 56 -2.11 -0.60 -10.70
CA ASP A 56 -2.79 0.19 -11.73
C ASP A 56 -3.20 1.59 -11.21
N ALA A 57 -3.60 2.47 -12.13
CA ALA A 57 -3.98 3.85 -11.81
C ALA A 57 -5.14 3.93 -10.82
N ASP A 58 -6.20 3.14 -11.02
CA ASP A 58 -7.39 3.16 -10.16
C ASP A 58 -7.06 2.74 -8.73
N THR A 59 -6.22 1.71 -8.58
CA THR A 59 -5.72 1.25 -7.29
C THR A 59 -4.86 2.32 -6.62
N ALA A 60 -3.97 2.98 -7.37
CA ALA A 60 -3.15 4.07 -6.84
C ALA A 60 -3.99 5.25 -6.34
N HIS A 61 -5.00 5.67 -7.12
CA HIS A 61 -5.95 6.71 -6.70
C HIS A 61 -6.71 6.33 -5.44
N THR A 62 -7.15 5.07 -5.34
CA THR A 62 -7.87 4.59 -4.16
C THR A 62 -6.98 4.58 -2.91
N ILE A 63 -5.72 4.18 -3.03
CA ILE A 63 -4.74 4.24 -1.93
C ILE A 63 -4.53 5.67 -1.47
N VAL A 64 -4.35 6.62 -2.40
CA VAL A 64 -4.18 8.04 -2.05
C VAL A 64 -5.42 8.59 -1.34
N ALA A 65 -6.63 8.23 -1.79
CA ALA A 65 -7.87 8.62 -1.12
C ALA A 65 -7.99 8.00 0.29
N ALA A 66 -7.58 6.74 0.48
CA ALA A 66 -7.58 6.09 1.78
C ALA A 66 -6.59 6.75 2.77
N LEU A 67 -5.44 7.19 2.28
CA LEU A 67 -4.47 7.95 3.08
C LEU A 67 -5.03 9.31 3.49
N ASP A 68 -5.70 10.02 2.59
CA ASP A 68 -6.33 11.32 2.89
C ASP A 68 -7.49 11.16 3.90
N ALA A 69 -8.34 10.14 3.74
CA ALA A 69 -9.40 9.82 4.69
C ALA A 69 -8.83 9.44 6.08
N THR A 70 -7.73 8.69 6.11
CA THR A 70 -7.00 8.40 7.37
C THR A 70 -6.46 9.68 7.99
N ALA A 71 -6.03 10.64 7.18
CA ALA A 71 -5.54 11.92 7.67
C ALA A 71 -6.63 12.78 8.33
N ASP A 72 -7.84 12.73 7.80
CA ASP A 72 -9.01 13.40 8.41
C ASP A 72 -9.42 12.75 9.73
N TYR A 73 -9.30 11.42 9.83
CA TYR A 73 -9.69 10.69 11.03
C TYR A 73 -8.63 10.72 12.14
N VAL A 74 -7.35 10.59 11.77
CA VAL A 74 -6.24 10.42 12.72
C VAL A 74 -5.42 11.69 12.89
N SER A 75 -4.80 12.17 11.81
CA SER A 75 -3.90 13.34 11.80
C SER A 75 -3.42 13.68 10.40
N SER A 76 -3.20 14.96 10.12
CA SER A 76 -2.71 15.45 8.82
C SER A 76 -1.37 14.86 8.37
N CYS A 77 -0.59 14.24 9.27
CA CYS A 77 0.65 13.54 8.92
C CYS A 77 0.46 12.35 7.97
N TRP A 78 -0.78 11.86 7.80
CA TRP A 78 -1.13 10.81 6.83
C TRP A 78 -1.33 11.32 5.39
N ARG A 79 -1.33 12.65 5.15
CA ARG A 79 -1.33 13.24 3.80
C ARG A 79 0.04 13.13 3.13
N THR A 80 0.49 11.89 2.96
CA THR A 80 1.83 11.56 2.46
C THR A 80 1.89 11.44 0.94
N ALA A 81 0.76 11.42 0.26
CA ALA A 81 0.71 11.36 -1.19
C ALA A 81 -0.51 12.13 -1.75
N CYS A 82 -0.36 12.68 -2.94
CA CYS A 82 -1.44 13.27 -3.72
C CYS A 82 -1.15 13.12 -5.22
N PHE A 83 -2.15 13.34 -6.07
CA PHE A 83 -1.94 13.42 -7.51
C PHE A 83 -1.85 14.88 -7.98
N ASP A 84 -0.88 15.15 -8.85
CA ASP A 84 -0.76 16.35 -9.67
C ASP A 84 -0.98 15.91 -11.11
N SER A 85 -2.24 16.02 -11.59
CA SER A 85 -2.70 15.36 -12.81
C SER A 85 -2.48 13.84 -12.73
N ASP A 86 -1.68 13.24 -13.61
CA ASP A 86 -1.30 11.84 -13.59
C ASP A 86 -0.03 11.55 -12.77
N VAL A 87 0.65 12.58 -12.27
CA VAL A 87 1.90 12.43 -11.50
C VAL A 87 1.57 12.19 -10.03
N LEU A 88 2.04 11.06 -9.51
CA LEU A 88 1.96 10.76 -8.08
C LEU A 88 3.03 11.54 -7.32
N VAL A 89 2.61 12.45 -6.45
CA VAL A 89 3.46 13.29 -5.63
C VAL A 89 3.48 12.74 -4.21
N ILE A 90 4.65 12.24 -3.78
CA ILE A 90 4.86 11.65 -2.46
C ILE A 90 5.59 12.67 -1.59
N ARG A 91 4.97 13.06 -0.49
CA ARG A 91 5.45 14.05 0.47
C ARG A 91 5.81 13.32 1.76
N LEU A 92 7.11 13.26 2.05
CA LEU A 92 7.70 12.51 3.15
C LEU A 92 7.43 11.00 3.10
N PRO A 93 8.52 10.26 3.02
CA PRO A 93 8.78 9.46 4.20
C PRO A 93 10.20 9.75 4.69
N CYS A 94 10.35 9.88 6.01
CA CYS A 94 11.67 10.02 6.64
C CYS A 94 12.61 8.86 6.23
N SER A 95 12.05 7.73 5.78
CA SER A 95 12.76 6.56 5.26
C SER A 95 13.24 6.65 3.79
N LEU A 96 12.96 7.75 3.06
CA LEU A 96 13.52 8.03 1.72
C LEU A 96 14.53 9.19 1.70
N GLY A 97 14.96 9.69 2.87
CA GLY A 97 15.90 10.82 2.97
C GLY A 97 15.23 12.20 2.97
N GLY A 98 13.89 12.26 3.03
CA GLY A 98 13.10 13.49 3.05
C GLY A 98 12.81 14.08 1.67
N GLY A 99 11.99 15.14 1.63
CA GLY A 99 11.64 15.85 0.39
C GLY A 99 10.31 15.43 -0.25
N VAL A 100 10.13 15.88 -1.50
CA VAL A 100 8.95 15.60 -2.34
C VAL A 100 9.40 14.83 -3.57
N HIS A 101 8.86 13.62 -3.74
CA HIS A 101 9.14 12.79 -4.91
C HIS A 101 7.98 12.87 -5.90
N ARG A 102 8.29 13.03 -7.17
CA ARG A 102 7.33 13.03 -8.28
C ARG A 102 7.50 11.76 -9.09
N GLN A 103 6.46 10.97 -9.18
CA GLN A 103 6.45 9.72 -9.91
C GLN A 103 5.39 9.77 -11.02
N PRO A 104 5.78 9.96 -12.29
CA PRO A 104 4.87 9.73 -13.40
C PRO A 104 4.54 8.24 -13.54
N PRO A 105 3.39 7.89 -14.14
CA PRO A 105 3.03 6.50 -14.39
C PRO A 105 4.07 5.86 -15.32
N ARG A 106 4.35 4.57 -15.08
CA ARG A 106 5.13 3.74 -16.01
C ARG A 106 4.23 2.67 -16.56
N ALA A 107 3.94 2.73 -17.86
CA ALA A 107 2.97 1.85 -18.52
C ALA A 107 1.61 1.82 -17.78
N GLY A 108 1.11 3.00 -17.40
CA GLY A 108 -0.17 3.14 -16.68
C GLY A 108 -0.14 2.70 -15.20
N CYS A 109 1.03 2.31 -14.68
CA CYS A 109 1.17 1.80 -13.33
C CYS A 109 2.01 2.70 -12.42
N TYR A 110 1.73 2.62 -11.12
CA TYR A 110 2.40 3.38 -10.06
C TYR A 110 3.11 2.45 -9.10
N ARG A 111 4.08 2.99 -8.35
CA ARG A 111 4.86 2.26 -7.35
C ARG A 111 4.44 2.75 -5.97
N ILE A 112 3.96 1.82 -5.16
CA ILE A 112 3.47 2.04 -3.80
C ILE A 112 4.43 1.34 -2.85
N GLY A 113 4.81 2.01 -1.78
CA GLY A 113 5.68 1.43 -0.76
C GLY A 113 6.13 2.53 0.17
N TRP A 114 7.03 3.38 -0.33
CA TRP A 114 7.45 4.63 0.32
C TRP A 114 7.90 4.43 1.77
N GLY A 115 8.40 3.25 2.11
CA GLY A 115 8.77 2.87 3.48
C GLY A 115 7.63 2.93 4.50
N LEU A 116 6.37 2.86 4.04
CA LEU A 116 5.22 2.57 4.89
C LEU A 116 5.10 1.06 5.10
N ALA A 117 4.43 0.69 6.18
CA ALA A 117 4.25 -0.70 6.62
C ALA A 117 3.16 -1.40 5.80
N TRP A 118 3.46 -1.65 4.52
CA TRP A 118 2.65 -2.43 3.59
C TRP A 118 3.02 -3.91 3.68
N TYR A 119 2.02 -4.77 3.85
CA TYR A 119 2.24 -6.21 3.98
C TYR A 119 1.32 -7.01 3.07
N PRO A 120 1.79 -8.12 2.49
CA PRO A 120 0.89 -9.07 1.86
C PRO A 120 -0.04 -9.69 2.89
N VAL A 121 -1.32 -9.80 2.52
CA VAL A 121 -2.40 -10.32 3.37
C VAL A 121 -3.25 -11.32 2.59
N ASP A 122 -3.95 -12.20 3.31
CA ASP A 122 -4.95 -13.07 2.69
C ASP A 122 -6.13 -12.20 2.19
N PRO A 123 -6.52 -12.27 0.91
CA PRO A 123 -7.69 -11.57 0.41
C PRO A 123 -8.97 -11.83 1.22
N ALA A 124 -9.11 -13.00 1.86
CA ALA A 124 -10.26 -13.37 2.69
C ALA A 124 -10.30 -12.66 4.06
N ASP A 125 -9.22 -11.99 4.45
CA ASP A 125 -9.16 -11.14 5.64
C ASP A 125 -9.40 -9.65 5.32
N CYS A 126 -9.58 -9.30 4.04
CA CYS A 126 -9.99 -7.97 3.61
C CYS A 126 -11.52 -7.89 3.43
N ASP A 127 -12.15 -6.83 3.92
CA ASP A 127 -13.58 -6.59 3.67
C ASP A 127 -13.84 -6.19 2.21
N ARG A 128 -12.86 -5.52 1.60
CA ARG A 128 -12.86 -5.16 0.18
C ARG A 128 -11.47 -5.35 -0.43
N VAL A 129 -11.40 -5.89 -1.64
CA VAL A 129 -10.17 -5.98 -2.44
C VAL A 129 -10.29 -5.10 -3.67
N ILE A 130 -9.37 -4.16 -3.83
CA ILE A 130 -9.30 -3.19 -4.93
C ILE A 130 -8.18 -3.60 -5.89
N GLY A 131 -8.36 -3.27 -7.17
CA GLY A 131 -7.43 -3.55 -8.24
C GLY A 131 -7.80 -4.77 -9.06
N ASN A 132 -7.41 -4.76 -10.33
CA ASN A 132 -7.78 -5.81 -11.26
C ASN A 132 -7.04 -7.12 -10.95
N ARG A 133 -7.68 -8.27 -11.24
CA ARG A 133 -6.92 -9.51 -11.44
C ARG A 133 -6.25 -9.34 -12.80
N THR A 134 -4.94 -9.14 -12.84
CA THR A 134 -4.19 -9.58 -14.00
C THR A 134 -4.35 -11.10 -14.05
N ASP A 135 -5.10 -11.55 -15.06
CA ASP A 135 -5.30 -12.95 -15.41
C ASP A 135 -4.03 -13.55 -16.05
#